data_AF-A0A812VMK7-F1
#
_entry.id   AF-A0A812VMK7-F1
#
_cell.length_a   1.000
_cell.length_b   1.000
_cell.length_c   1.000
_cell.angle_alpha   90.00
_cell.angle_beta   90.00
_cell.angle_gamma   90.00
#
_symmetry.space_group_name_H-M   'P 1'
#
loop_
_entity.id
_entity.type
_entity.pdbx_description
1 polymer ?
#
loop_
_entity_poly.entity_id
_entity_poly.type
_entity_poly.pdbx_seq_one_letter_code
_entity_poly.pdbx_strand_id
1 'polypeptide(L)'
;MIQSFGKISGGNFNPAVSVALGCTKTLGGPGMEWGQVMIYCFVQIVAGIAAALASTVLCGKSFPVAATPGYSTLSAGVCEYFYTFMLTFVVLNVAAAKKNDEEKGQYYGLAIGFTVIAGAYGGGHDVASLGDHKLSCRQA
;
A
#
# COMPACT_ATOMS: atom_id res chain seq x y z
N MET A 1 0.16 5.48 10.23
CA MET A 1 -0.31 6.53 9.30
C MET A 1 -1.82 6.47 9.08
N ILE A 2 -2.37 5.31 8.73
CA ILE A 2 -3.81 5.16 8.46
C ILE A 2 -4.70 5.65 9.63
N GLN A 3 -4.37 5.31 10.89
CA GLN A 3 -5.12 5.78 12.06
C GLN A 3 -5.12 7.32 12.21
N SER A 4 -3.97 7.96 12.02
CA SER A 4 -3.82 9.41 12.24
C SER A 4 -4.42 10.23 11.10
N PHE A 5 -4.27 9.77 9.86
CA PHE A 5 -4.75 10.47 8.66
C PHE A 5 -6.14 10.03 8.20
N GLY A 6 -6.73 8.99 8.82
CA GLY A 6 -8.04 8.47 8.47
C GLY A 6 -9.16 9.52 8.55
N LYS A 7 -9.14 10.38 9.58
CA LYS A 7 -10.13 11.47 9.73
C LYS A 7 -9.84 12.70 8.86
N ILE A 8 -8.62 12.85 8.34
CA ILE A 8 -8.20 14.01 7.55
C ILE A 8 -8.39 13.75 6.05
N SER A 9 -7.97 12.57 5.58
CA SER A 9 -7.88 12.22 4.15
C SER A 9 -8.41 10.81 3.83
N GLY A 10 -8.93 10.07 4.81
CA GLY A 10 -9.23 8.64 4.63
C GLY A 10 -7.99 7.74 4.65
N GLY A 11 -6.77 8.29 4.54
CA GLY A 11 -5.52 7.55 4.71
C GLY A 11 -5.24 6.51 3.63
N ASN A 12 -5.56 6.82 2.36
CA ASN A 12 -5.44 5.85 1.25
C ASN A 12 -3.99 5.40 1.01
N PHE A 13 -3.03 6.34 0.97
CA PHE A 13 -1.57 6.13 0.74
C PHE A 13 -1.17 5.16 -0.41
N ASN A 14 -2.10 4.74 -1.26
CA ASN A 14 -1.92 3.78 -2.33
C ASN A 14 -2.92 4.10 -3.47
N PRO A 15 -2.45 4.27 -4.72
CA PRO A 15 -3.31 4.55 -5.87
C PRO A 15 -4.40 3.49 -6.09
N ALA A 16 -4.08 2.21 -5.93
CA ALA A 16 -5.03 1.12 -6.10
C ALA A 16 -6.17 1.17 -5.07
N VAL A 17 -5.88 1.61 -3.84
CA VAL A 17 -6.90 1.84 -2.81
C VAL A 17 -7.82 3.00 -3.20
N SER A 18 -7.26 4.10 -3.71
CA SER A 18 -8.05 5.24 -4.18
C SER A 18 -8.96 4.86 -5.35
N VAL A 19 -8.43 4.08 -6.31
CA VAL A 19 -9.21 3.55 -7.45
C VAL A 19 -10.31 2.60 -6.97
N ALA A 20 -10.03 1.69 -6.04
CA ALA A 20 -11.04 0.79 -5.49
C ALA A 20 -12.21 1.57 -4.84
N LEU A 21 -11.92 2.62 -4.09
CA LEU A 21 -12.95 3.52 -3.53
C LEU A 21 -13.73 4.26 -4.62
N GLY A 22 -13.10 4.65 -5.72
CA GLY A 22 -13.78 5.22 -6.90
C GLY A 22 -14.73 4.25 -7.59
N CYS A 23 -14.28 3.00 -7.77
CA CYS A 23 -15.11 1.92 -8.29
C CYS A 23 -16.31 1.66 -7.38
N THR A 24 -16.12 1.62 -6.06
CA THR A 24 -17.22 1.47 -5.09
C THR A 24 -18.25 2.59 -5.22
N LYS A 25 -17.82 3.84 -5.45
CA LYS A 25 -18.76 4.96 -5.67
C LYS A 25 -19.59 4.78 -6.93
N THR A 26 -18.95 4.32 -8.01
CA THR A 26 -19.59 4.06 -9.31
C THR A 26 -20.66 2.96 -9.20
N LEU A 27 -20.42 1.96 -8.35
CA LEU A 27 -21.34 0.87 -8.05
C LEU A 27 -22.46 1.25 -7.05
N GLY A 28 -22.58 2.53 -6.68
CA GLY A 28 -23.62 3.01 -5.75
C GLY A 28 -23.27 2.90 -4.26
N GLY A 29 -22.02 2.53 -3.94
CA GLY A 29 -21.51 2.42 -2.59
C GLY A 29 -20.98 3.75 -2.00
N PRO A 30 -20.58 3.74 -0.72
CA PRO A 30 -19.92 4.85 -0.03
C PRO A 30 -18.44 4.94 -0.44
N GLY A 31 -18.21 5.39 -1.67
CA GLY A 31 -16.86 5.52 -2.24
C GLY A 31 -16.42 6.98 -2.41
N MET A 32 -15.38 7.18 -3.21
CA MET A 32 -14.81 8.49 -3.53
C MET A 32 -15.21 8.95 -4.94
N GLU A 33 -15.35 10.26 -5.18
CA GLU A 33 -15.58 10.79 -6.53
C GLU A 33 -14.32 10.63 -7.40
N TRP A 34 -14.49 10.31 -8.69
CA TRP A 34 -13.36 10.13 -9.62
C TRP A 34 -12.44 11.36 -9.73
N GLY A 35 -12.96 12.58 -9.61
CA GLY A 35 -12.11 13.78 -9.56
C GLY A 35 -11.12 13.75 -8.39
N GLN A 36 -11.58 13.33 -7.22
CA GLN A 36 -10.72 13.17 -6.04
C GLN A 36 -9.77 11.99 -6.20
N VAL A 37 -10.21 10.85 -6.77
CA VAL A 37 -9.34 9.68 -7.01
C VAL A 37 -8.11 10.08 -7.83
N MET A 38 -8.28 10.88 -8.88
CA MET A 38 -7.18 11.34 -9.73
C MET A 38 -6.19 12.21 -8.97
N ILE A 39 -6.68 13.11 -8.10
CA ILE A 39 -5.83 13.95 -7.24
C ILE A 39 -5.05 13.08 -6.25
N TYR A 40 -5.69 12.07 -5.64
CA TYR A 40 -5.03 11.13 -4.74
C TYR A 40 -3.92 10.36 -5.46
N CYS A 41 -4.21 9.79 -6.63
CA CYS A 41 -3.21 9.08 -7.43
C CYS A 41 -2.01 9.97 -7.76
N PHE A 42 -2.26 11.21 -8.20
CA PHE A 42 -1.19 12.17 -8.51
C PHE A 42 -0.31 12.47 -7.29
N VAL A 43 -0.92 12.84 -6.15
CA VAL A 43 -0.17 13.16 -4.92
C VAL A 43 0.59 11.93 -4.41
N GLN A 44 0.00 10.74 -4.49
CA GLN A 44 0.64 9.50 -4.05
C GLN A 44 1.85 9.13 -4.92
N ILE A 45 1.79 9.34 -6.23
CA ILE A 45 2.93 9.12 -7.13
C ILE A 45 4.04 10.11 -6.82
N VAL A 46 3.73 11.40 -6.68
CA VAL A 46 4.72 12.44 -6.34
C VAL A 46 5.36 12.16 -4.98
N ALA A 47 4.56 11.81 -3.98
CA ALA A 47 5.06 11.42 -2.66
C ALA A 47 5.93 10.16 -2.71
N GLY A 48 5.59 9.18 -3.54
CA GLY A 48 6.39 7.97 -3.76
C GLY A 48 7.76 8.28 -4.37
N ILE A 49 7.82 9.16 -5.36
CA ILE A 49 9.08 9.62 -5.96
C ILE A 49 9.93 10.37 -4.92
N ALA A 50 9.31 11.29 -4.18
CA ALA A 50 10.01 12.02 -3.12
C ALA A 50 10.54 11.08 -2.02
N ALA A 51 9.77 10.06 -1.64
CA ALA A 51 10.19 9.05 -0.68
C ALA A 51 11.35 8.18 -1.20
N ALA A 52 11.35 7.81 -2.49
CA ALA A 52 12.45 7.08 -3.12
C ALA A 52 13.74 7.90 -3.18
N LEU A 53 13.64 9.20 -3.48
CA LEU A 53 14.79 10.11 -3.46
C LEU A 53 15.31 10.30 -2.03
N ALA A 54 14.42 10.57 -1.08
CA ALA A 54 14.78 10.73 0.32
C ALA A 54 15.45 9.47 0.90
N SER A 55 14.92 8.27 0.58
CA SER A 55 15.52 7.02 1.04
C SER A 55 16.90 6.77 0.43
N THR A 56 17.09 7.12 -0.85
CA THR A 56 18.40 7.02 -1.51
C THR A 56 19.42 7.95 -0.86
N VAL A 57 19.02 9.20 -0.54
CA VAL A 57 19.90 10.19 0.13
C VAL A 57 20.24 9.75 1.56
N LEU A 58 19.26 9.24 2.31
CA LEU A 58 19.45 8.87 3.72
C LEU A 58 20.19 7.54 3.90
N CYS A 59 19.91 6.54 3.05
CA CYS A 59 20.45 5.19 3.19
C CYS A 59 21.63 4.89 2.26
N GLY A 60 21.93 5.78 1.31
CA GLY A 60 22.99 5.61 0.31
C GLY A 60 22.81 4.38 -0.60
N LYS A 61 21.62 3.78 -0.60
CA LYS A 61 21.26 2.58 -1.38
C LYS A 61 19.88 2.78 -2.00
N SER A 62 19.73 2.32 -3.24
CA SER A 62 18.43 2.17 -3.89
C SER A 62 17.93 0.75 -3.64
N PHE A 63 16.65 0.62 -3.32
CA PHE A 63 15.98 -0.68 -3.22
C PHE A 63 15.47 -1.05 -4.61
N PRO A 64 16.07 -2.03 -5.30
CA PRO A 64 15.58 -2.43 -6.61
C PRO A 64 14.20 -3.05 -6.46
N VAL A 65 13.19 -2.41 -7.07
CA VAL A 65 11.84 -2.97 -7.24
C VAL A 65 11.88 -3.90 -8.44
N ALA A 66 12.62 -5.00 -8.31
CA ALA A 66 12.79 -6.00 -9.34
C ALA A 66 12.48 -7.38 -8.76
N ALA A 67 11.99 -8.28 -9.61
CA ALA A 67 11.84 -9.67 -9.22
C ALA A 67 13.21 -10.24 -8.84
N THR A 68 13.25 -11.00 -7.74
CA THR A 68 14.39 -11.80 -7.34
C THR A 68 14.94 -12.61 -8.53
N PRO A 69 16.28 -12.66 -8.75
CA PRO A 69 16.87 -13.51 -9.77
C PRO A 69 16.43 -14.98 -9.57
N GLY A 70 15.72 -15.53 -10.55
CA GLY A 70 15.16 -16.90 -10.48
C GLY A 70 13.63 -16.95 -10.43
N TYR A 71 12.95 -15.82 -10.22
CA TYR A 71 11.49 -15.72 -10.29
C TYR A 71 11.04 -15.02 -11.57
N SER A 72 9.93 -15.48 -12.13
CA SER A 72 9.34 -14.88 -13.34
C SER A 72 8.68 -13.55 -13.00
N THR A 73 8.77 -12.57 -13.90
CA THR A 73 8.00 -11.31 -13.81
C THR A 73 6.50 -11.60 -13.67
N LEU A 74 6.03 -12.72 -14.23
CA LEU A 74 4.64 -13.16 -14.11
C LEU A 74 4.29 -13.62 -12.70
N SER A 75 5.17 -14.36 -12.01
CA SER A 75 4.91 -14.80 -10.63
C SER A 75 4.88 -13.61 -9.67
N ALA A 76 5.79 -12.65 -9.86
CA ALA A 76 5.77 -11.39 -9.10
C ALA A 76 4.50 -10.57 -9.38
N GLY A 77 4.06 -10.48 -10.65
CA GLY A 77 2.83 -9.77 -11.01
C GLY A 77 1.56 -10.38 -10.43
N VAL A 78 1.48 -11.72 -10.37
CA VAL A 78 0.35 -12.41 -9.71
C VAL A 78 0.37 -12.20 -8.19
N CYS A 79 1.55 -12.26 -7.57
CA CYS A 79 1.72 -11.97 -6.14
C CYS A 79 1.25 -10.54 -5.79
N GLU A 80 1.68 -9.55 -6.58
CA GLU A 80 1.30 -8.14 -6.42
C GLU A 80 -0.21 -7.91 -6.60
N TYR A 81 -0.84 -8.63 -7.54
CA TYR A 81 -2.28 -8.58 -7.74
C TYR A 81 -3.05 -9.08 -6.51
N PHE A 82 -2.68 -10.26 -5.97
CA PHE A 82 -3.35 -10.79 -4.78
C PHE A 82 -3.11 -9.94 -3.53
N TYR A 83 -1.90 -9.37 -3.38
CA TYR A 83 -1.62 -8.43 -2.30
C TYR A 83 -2.50 -7.18 -2.39
N THR A 84 -2.58 -6.57 -3.57
CA THR A 84 -3.39 -5.38 -3.81
C THR A 84 -4.89 -5.69 -3.62
N PHE A 85 -5.35 -6.84 -4.09
CA PHE A 85 -6.71 -7.30 -3.88
C PHE A 85 -7.03 -7.46 -2.39
N MET A 86 -6.16 -8.13 -1.64
CA MET A 86 -6.33 -8.30 -0.19
C MET A 86 -6.36 -6.95 0.55
N LEU A 87 -5.44 -6.05 0.21
CA LEU A 87 -5.37 -4.71 0.80
C LEU A 87 -6.65 -3.91 0.54
N THR A 88 -7.07 -3.82 -0.73
CA THR A 88 -8.28 -3.09 -1.12
C THR A 88 -9.56 -3.72 -0.55
N PHE A 89 -9.64 -5.06 -0.50
CA PHE A 89 -10.74 -5.76 0.14
C PHE A 89 -10.87 -5.41 1.62
N VAL A 90 -9.76 -5.44 2.37
CA VAL A 90 -9.78 -5.07 3.80
C VAL A 90 -10.18 -3.61 3.96
N VAL A 91 -9.62 -2.69 3.18
CA VAL A 91 -9.98 -1.26 3.23
C VAL A 91 -11.48 -1.05 2.96
N LEU A 92 -12.04 -1.71 1.95
CA LEU A 92 -13.47 -1.58 1.66
C LEU A 92 -14.34 -2.13 2.80
N ASN A 93 -13.95 -3.25 3.41
CA ASN A 93 -14.69 -3.82 4.53
C ASN A 93 -14.60 -2.98 5.82
N VAL A 94 -13.44 -2.43 6.15
CA VAL A 94 -13.26 -1.70 7.43
C VAL A 94 -13.50 -0.20 7.34
N ALA A 95 -13.28 0.42 6.17
CA ALA A 95 -13.34 1.88 6.01
C ALA A 95 -14.54 2.35 5.18
N ALA A 96 -15.00 1.56 4.20
CA ALA A 96 -16.12 1.94 3.35
C ALA A 96 -17.46 1.31 3.78
N ALA A 97 -17.48 0.13 4.40
CA ALA A 97 -18.75 -0.54 4.71
C ALA A 97 -19.66 0.31 5.63
N LYS A 98 -20.87 0.65 5.15
CA LYS A 98 -21.90 1.43 5.88
C LYS A 98 -22.29 0.81 7.23
N LYS A 99 -22.11 -0.51 7.37
CA LYS A 99 -22.39 -1.26 8.60
C LYS A 99 -21.42 -0.95 9.74
N ASN A 100 -20.30 -0.30 9.44
CA ASN A 100 -19.23 0.09 10.36
C ASN A 100 -19.16 1.63 10.58
N ASP A 101 -20.17 2.40 10.14
CA ASP A 101 -20.17 3.87 10.29
C ASP A 101 -20.53 4.34 11.70
N GLU A 102 -21.39 3.59 12.42
CA GLU A 102 -21.82 3.97 13.79
C GLU A 102 -20.73 3.74 14.84
N GLU A 103 -19.82 2.80 14.58
CA GLU A 103 -18.61 2.58 15.36
C GLU A 103 -17.44 2.40 14.40
N LYS A 104 -16.86 3.51 13.91
CA LYS A 104 -15.49 3.47 13.34
C LYS A 104 -14.51 3.14 14.47
N GLY A 105 -14.58 1.90 14.96
CA GLY A 105 -13.79 1.38 16.05
C GLY A 105 -12.32 1.56 15.70
N GLN A 106 -11.49 1.85 16.71
CA GLN A 106 -10.07 2.17 16.55
C GLN A 106 -9.24 1.08 15.83
N TYR A 107 -9.87 -0.04 15.44
CA TYR A 107 -9.30 -1.20 14.78
C TYR A 107 -9.07 -1.05 13.27
N TYR A 108 -9.61 -0.01 12.60
CA TYR A 108 -9.42 0.16 11.14
C TYR A 108 -7.94 0.27 10.76
N GLY A 109 -7.16 1.10 11.47
CA GLY A 109 -5.74 1.24 11.22
C GLY A 109 -4.95 -0.02 11.56
N LEU A 110 -5.40 -0.78 12.57
CA LEU A 110 -4.77 -2.04 12.98
C LEU A 110 -5.00 -3.15 11.94
N ALA A 111 -6.24 -3.30 11.46
CA ALA A 111 -6.58 -4.30 10.44
C ALA A 111 -5.83 -4.04 9.13
N ILE A 112 -5.87 -2.80 8.62
CA ILE A 112 -5.14 -2.42 7.42
C ILE A 112 -3.62 -2.60 7.63
N GLY A 113 -3.11 -2.26 8.82
CA GLY A 113 -1.70 -2.46 9.17
C GLY A 113 -1.28 -3.93 9.11
N PHE A 114 -2.06 -4.84 9.69
CA PHE A 114 -1.77 -6.29 9.64
C PHE A 114 -1.81 -6.84 8.21
N THR A 115 -2.72 -6.36 7.37
CA THR A 115 -2.76 -6.74 5.95
C THR A 115 -1.50 -6.31 5.20
N VAL A 116 -1.00 -5.09 5.45
CA VAL A 116 0.25 -4.61 4.85
C VAL A 116 1.44 -5.42 5.33
N ILE A 117 1.52 -5.74 6.63
CA ILE A 117 2.59 -6.58 7.20
C ILE A 117 2.55 -7.98 6.59
N ALA A 118 1.38 -8.61 6.53
CA ALA A 118 1.22 -9.94 5.95
C ALA A 118 1.70 -10.00 4.49
N GLY A 119 1.36 -8.97 3.69
CA GLY A 119 1.85 -8.88 2.32
C GLY A 119 3.33 -8.57 2.19
N ALA A 120 3.89 -7.74 3.08
CA ALA A 120 5.33 -7.47 3.10
C ALA A 120 6.14 -8.73 3.43
N TYR A 121 5.67 -9.58 4.35
CA TYR A 121 6.30 -10.87 4.65
C TYR A 121 6.06 -11.92 3.55
N GLY A 122 4.85 -11.96 2.96
CA GLY A 122 4.50 -12.93 1.93
C GLY A 122 5.11 -12.65 0.56
N GLY A 123 5.01 -11.42 0.07
CA GLY A 123 5.54 -10.99 -1.23
C GLY A 123 6.99 -10.51 -1.18
N GLY A 124 7.50 -10.14 0.00
CA GLY A 124 8.88 -9.64 0.15
C GLY A 124 9.95 -10.62 -0.29
N HIS A 125 9.72 -11.94 -0.20
CA HIS A 125 10.66 -12.94 -0.72
C HIS A 125 10.78 -12.92 -2.26
N ASP A 126 9.72 -12.53 -2.98
CA ASP A 126 9.71 -12.48 -4.45
C ASP A 126 10.31 -11.19 -5.01
N VAL A 127 10.23 -10.08 -4.26
CA VAL A 127 10.71 -8.73 -4.67
C VAL A 127 11.99 -8.29 -3.96
N ALA A 128 12.51 -9.08 -3.01
CA ALA A 128 13.70 -8.74 -2.23
C ALA A 128 14.61 -9.95 -1.98
N SER A 129 15.13 -10.58 -3.03
CA SER A 129 16.35 -11.38 -2.90
C SER A 129 17.43 -10.85 -3.85
N LEU A 130 18.15 -9.88 -3.32
CA LEU A 130 19.55 -9.56 -3.65
C LEU A 130 20.14 -8.68 -2.53
N GLY A 131 19.93 -9.13 -1.28
CA GLY A 131 20.46 -8.51 -0.07
C GLY A 131 21.30 -9.45 0.81
N ASP A 132 21.37 -10.75 0.47
CA ASP A 132 22.14 -11.76 1.23
C ASP A 132 23.65 -11.70 1.01
N HIS A 133 24.19 -10.50 0.78
CA HIS A 133 25.62 -10.30 0.95
C HIS A 133 25.99 -8.85 1.29
N LYS A 134 25.37 -8.27 2.32
CA LYS A 134 26.01 -7.43 3.37
C LYS A 134 24.95 -6.91 4.35
N LEU A 135 24.59 -7.72 5.34
CA LEU A 135 24.38 -7.21 6.69
C LEU A 135 25.67 -6.49 7.13
N SER A 136 25.78 -5.21 6.81
CA SER A 136 26.85 -4.33 7.29
C SER A 136 26.32 -2.89 7.31
N CYS A 137 25.19 -2.70 8.01
CA CYS A 137 24.75 -1.39 8.49
C CYS A 137 24.78 -1.37 10.03
N ARG A 138 25.75 -2.10 10.60
CA ARG A 138 26.19 -2.07 11.99
C ARG A 138 27.61 -2.63 12.03
N GLN A 139 28.61 -1.83 11.69
CA GLN A 139 29.87 -1.73 12.45
C GLN A 139 30.49 -0.36 12.09
N ALA A 140 30.53 0.51 13.11
CA ALA A 140 30.95 1.92 13.15
C ALA A 140 29.89 2.94 12.70
#